data_AF-A0A4Q3AXH9-F1
#
_entry.id   AF-A0A4Q3AXH9-F1
#
_cell.length_a   1.000
_cell.length_b   1.000
_cell.length_c   1.000
_cell.angle_alpha   90.00
_cell.angle_beta   90.00
_cell.angle_gamma   90.00
#
_symmetry.space_group_name_H-M   'P 1'
#
loop_
_entity.id
_entity.type
_entity.pdbx_description
1 polymer ?
#
loop_
_entity_poly.entity_id
_entity_poly.type
_entity_poly.pdbx_seq_one_letter_code
_entity_poly.pdbx_strand_id
1 'polypeptide(L)'
;MKIRFTFTAIVLSLSLFSFGQKTQFAQLVGKMYFNVFERNPDTQIQPFIQKYFPAFLKWSKDENAGWAYTLKSTEFANVDTTAHSFIFTNHPVVRTKFIKGHFDFETYESKKEKPLISNWSLYFCFDNYNDAIVCFDSIYKIFEPLSKDKVNFTRNNRRIAQLTNNSKISDTNCVELVLVDDDLLEDRYKVYFQYGRHYQND
;
A
#
# COMPACT_ATOMS: atom_id res chain seq x y z
N MET A 1 6.40 -56.52 -46.31
CA MET A 1 6.09 -55.14 -46.69
C MET A 1 5.71 -54.38 -45.42
N LYS A 2 6.55 -53.41 -44.98
CA LYS A 2 6.43 -52.71 -43.69
C LYS A 2 5.85 -51.31 -43.95
N ILE A 3 4.72 -50.98 -43.33
CA ILE A 3 4.22 -49.60 -43.25
C ILE A 3 4.10 -49.28 -41.76
N ARG A 4 5.01 -48.45 -41.26
CA ARG A 4 4.93 -47.87 -39.91
C ARG A 4 4.46 -46.44 -40.08
N PHE A 5 3.27 -46.14 -39.57
CA PHE A 5 2.74 -44.79 -39.45
C PHE A 5 3.50 -44.06 -38.35
N THR A 6 4.21 -42.99 -38.70
CA THR A 6 4.72 -42.02 -37.74
C THR A 6 3.63 -41.00 -37.42
N PHE A 7 3.11 -41.06 -36.19
CA PHE A 7 2.27 -40.00 -35.64
C PHE A 7 3.17 -38.82 -35.25
N THR A 8 3.11 -37.75 -36.02
CA THR A 8 3.73 -36.48 -35.68
C THR A 8 2.91 -35.84 -34.55
N ALA A 9 3.41 -35.92 -33.32
CA ALA A 9 2.84 -35.18 -32.20
C ALA A 9 3.07 -33.68 -32.45
N ILE A 10 2.00 -32.96 -32.81
CA ILE A 10 1.99 -31.50 -32.82
C ILE A 10 2.08 -31.07 -31.36
N VAL A 11 3.28 -30.67 -30.92
CA VAL A 11 3.47 -29.95 -29.67
C VAL A 11 2.90 -28.55 -29.88
N LEU A 12 1.63 -28.38 -29.53
CA LEU A 12 1.00 -27.07 -29.42
C LEU A 12 1.68 -26.38 -28.22
N SER A 13 2.70 -25.57 -28.48
CA SER A 13 3.24 -24.62 -27.52
C SER A 13 2.18 -23.54 -27.30
N LEU A 14 1.27 -23.80 -26.36
CA LEU A 14 0.44 -22.76 -25.74
C LEU A 14 1.38 -21.77 -25.08
N SER A 15 1.72 -20.71 -25.81
CA SER A 15 2.27 -19.48 -25.27
C SER A 15 1.23 -18.88 -24.34
N LEU A 16 1.31 -19.26 -23.06
CA LEU A 16 0.66 -18.55 -21.97
C LEU A 16 1.25 -17.14 -21.97
N PHE A 17 0.50 -16.19 -22.50
CA PHE A 17 0.67 -14.78 -22.18
C PHE A 17 0.49 -14.66 -20.65
N SER A 18 1.61 -14.67 -19.92
CA SER A 18 1.63 -14.28 -18.52
C SER A 18 1.27 -12.81 -18.47
N PHE A 19 0.00 -12.50 -18.21
CA PHE A 19 -0.37 -11.30 -17.47
C PHE A 19 0.56 -11.27 -16.26
N GLY A 20 1.46 -10.28 -16.19
CA GLY A 20 2.51 -10.23 -15.17
C GLY A 20 1.91 -10.46 -13.78
N GLN A 21 2.10 -11.66 -13.24
CA GLN A 21 1.51 -12.01 -11.96
C GLN A 21 2.17 -11.12 -10.91
N LYS A 22 1.39 -10.23 -10.29
CA LYS A 22 1.85 -9.47 -9.13
C LYS A 22 2.40 -10.47 -8.11
N THR A 23 3.60 -10.19 -7.58
CA THR A 23 4.18 -11.01 -6.52
C THR A 23 3.22 -11.05 -5.33
N GLN A 24 3.25 -12.13 -4.54
CA GLN A 24 2.45 -12.24 -3.32
C GLN A 24 2.69 -11.06 -2.37
N PHE A 25 3.93 -10.56 -2.32
CA PHE A 25 4.30 -9.35 -1.58
C PHE A 25 3.51 -8.12 -2.05
N ALA A 26 3.50 -7.85 -3.36
CA ALA A 26 2.77 -6.71 -3.93
C ALA A 26 1.25 -6.84 -3.75
N GLN A 27 0.69 -8.04 -3.87
CA GLN A 27 -0.73 -8.30 -3.59
C GLN A 27 -1.08 -8.01 -2.13
N LEU A 28 -0.19 -8.39 -1.19
CA LEU A 28 -0.40 -8.13 0.23
C LEU A 28 -0.30 -6.64 0.55
N VAL A 29 0.63 -5.91 -0.05
CA VAL A 29 0.68 -4.43 0.03
C VAL A 29 -0.63 -3.82 -0.48
N GLY A 30 -1.15 -4.29 -1.62
CA GLY A 30 -2.46 -3.86 -2.14
C GLY A 30 -3.57 -4.02 -1.11
N LYS A 31 -3.66 -5.20 -0.50
CA LYS A 31 -4.65 -5.49 0.56
C LYS A 31 -4.45 -4.66 1.83
N MET A 32 -3.21 -4.27 2.16
CA MET A 32 -2.95 -3.34 3.26
C MET A 32 -3.55 -1.95 2.99
N TYR A 33 -3.61 -1.52 1.74
CA TYR A 33 -4.26 -0.27 1.35
C TYR A 33 -5.69 -0.45 0.82
N PHE A 34 -6.43 -1.46 1.31
CA PHE A 34 -7.81 -1.73 0.89
C PHE A 34 -7.99 -1.86 -0.64
N ASN A 35 -6.93 -2.28 -1.33
CA ASN A 35 -6.84 -2.36 -2.78
C ASN A 35 -7.29 -1.05 -3.50
N VAL A 36 -7.12 0.12 -2.85
CA VAL A 36 -7.54 1.43 -3.38
C VAL A 36 -6.89 1.74 -4.72
N PHE A 37 -5.66 1.25 -4.92
CA PHE A 37 -4.89 1.44 -6.15
C PHE A 37 -5.10 0.31 -7.17
N GLU A 38 -6.06 -0.59 -6.92
CA GLU A 38 -6.43 -1.68 -7.82
C GLU A 38 -7.80 -1.48 -8.46
N ARG A 39 -8.16 -2.34 -9.41
CA ARG A 39 -9.43 -2.22 -10.14
C ARG A 39 -10.66 -2.37 -9.26
N ASN A 40 -10.53 -3.17 -8.20
CA ASN A 40 -11.62 -3.51 -7.29
C ASN A 40 -11.20 -3.18 -5.84
N PRO A 41 -11.32 -1.91 -5.42
CA PRO A 41 -11.10 -1.54 -4.02
C PRO A 41 -12.04 -2.30 -3.10
N ASP A 42 -11.63 -2.54 -1.86
CA ASP A 42 -12.47 -3.16 -0.84
C ASP A 42 -13.76 -2.37 -0.63
N THR A 43 -14.88 -3.08 -0.47
CA THR A 43 -16.22 -2.47 -0.34
C THR A 43 -16.33 -1.48 0.81
N GLN A 44 -15.48 -1.64 1.83
CA GLN A 44 -15.41 -0.78 3.00
C GLN A 44 -14.93 0.64 2.67
N ILE A 45 -13.96 0.79 1.75
CA ILE A 45 -13.37 2.08 1.38
C ILE A 45 -14.00 2.68 0.11
N GLN A 46 -14.73 1.86 -0.67
CA GLN A 46 -15.36 2.29 -1.92
C GLN A 46 -16.20 3.59 -1.79
N PRO A 47 -17.09 3.76 -0.78
CA PRO A 47 -17.86 4.99 -0.65
C PRO A 47 -17.00 6.24 -0.46
N PHE A 48 -15.88 6.11 0.28
CA PHE A 48 -14.92 7.18 0.49
C PHE A 48 -14.21 7.56 -0.81
N ILE A 49 -13.73 6.57 -1.58
CA ILE A 49 -13.11 6.79 -2.89
C ILE A 49 -14.11 7.38 -3.89
N GLN A 50 -15.36 6.93 -3.90
CA GLN A 50 -16.41 7.50 -4.78
C GLN A 50 -16.65 8.98 -4.49
N LYS A 51 -16.60 9.38 -3.22
CA LYS A 51 -16.85 10.75 -2.78
C LYS A 51 -15.68 11.69 -3.08
N TYR A 52 -14.46 11.30 -2.71
CA TYR A 52 -13.30 12.19 -2.73
C TYR A 52 -12.36 11.95 -3.91
N PHE A 53 -12.33 10.73 -4.44
CA PHE A 53 -11.40 10.29 -5.50
C PHE A 53 -12.11 9.56 -6.66
N PRO A 54 -13.23 10.07 -7.21
CA PRO A 54 -14.02 9.33 -8.20
C PRO A 54 -13.25 8.99 -9.49
N ALA A 55 -12.15 9.70 -9.77
CA ALA A 55 -11.25 9.39 -10.88
C ALA A 55 -10.57 8.02 -10.74
N PHE A 56 -10.33 7.54 -9.51
CA PHE A 56 -9.63 6.27 -9.26
C PHE A 56 -10.43 5.08 -9.77
N LEU A 57 -11.77 5.16 -9.65
CA LEU A 57 -12.69 4.13 -10.13
C LEU A 57 -12.83 4.13 -11.66
N LYS A 58 -12.46 5.22 -12.32
CA LYS A 58 -12.47 5.34 -13.79
C LYS A 58 -11.14 4.90 -14.41
N TRP A 59 -10.02 5.20 -13.75
CA TRP A 59 -8.67 4.85 -14.20
C TRP A 59 -8.30 3.37 -14.04
N SER A 60 -9.02 2.64 -13.20
CA SER A 60 -8.94 1.18 -13.11
C SER A 60 -9.06 0.45 -14.46
N LYS A 61 -9.55 1.09 -15.52
CA LYS A 61 -9.67 0.50 -16.86
C LYS A 61 -8.39 0.55 -17.70
N ASP A 62 -7.39 1.36 -17.33
CA ASP A 62 -6.18 1.57 -18.13
C ASP A 62 -4.95 0.97 -17.44
N GLU A 63 -4.27 0.02 -18.09
CA GLU A 63 -3.21 -0.78 -17.46
C GLU A 63 -1.89 0.00 -17.23
N ASN A 64 -1.81 1.22 -17.77
CA ASN A 64 -0.62 2.07 -17.75
C ASN A 64 -0.78 3.38 -16.95
N ALA A 65 -1.91 3.58 -16.27
CA ALA A 65 -2.14 4.80 -15.48
C ALA A 65 -1.39 4.73 -14.14
N GLY A 66 -0.17 5.28 -14.09
CA GLY A 66 0.52 5.59 -12.85
C GLY A 66 -0.26 6.61 -12.03
N TRP A 67 -0.38 6.38 -10.72
CA TRP A 67 -1.17 7.19 -9.76
C TRP A 67 -0.46 8.49 -9.35
N ALA A 68 0.86 8.54 -9.51
CA ALA A 68 1.67 9.70 -9.21
C ALA A 68 1.78 10.59 -10.47
N TYR A 69 0.93 11.61 -10.56
CA TYR A 69 1.20 12.74 -11.45
C TYR A 69 2.02 13.76 -10.67
N THR A 70 3.30 13.88 -10.99
CA THR A 70 4.12 14.97 -10.47
C THR A 70 3.71 16.26 -11.17
N LEU A 71 3.09 17.19 -10.42
CA LEU A 71 2.88 18.56 -10.89
C LEU A 71 4.22 19.14 -11.35
N LYS A 72 4.23 19.85 -12.48
CA LYS A 72 5.42 20.61 -12.87
C LYS A 72 5.58 21.78 -11.91
N SER A 73 6.81 22.13 -11.52
CA SER A 73 7.10 23.13 -10.48
C SER A 73 6.41 24.49 -10.69
N THR A 74 6.03 24.81 -11.93
CA THR A 74 5.31 26.04 -12.32
C THR A 74 3.82 26.06 -11.94
N GLU A 75 3.23 24.92 -11.54
CA GLU A 75 1.79 24.77 -11.26
C GLU A 75 1.43 24.91 -9.77
N PHE A 76 2.43 24.89 -8.87
CA PHE A 76 2.24 24.98 -7.40
C PHE A 76 1.75 26.34 -6.91
N ALA A 77 1.77 27.38 -7.75
CA ALA A 77 1.49 28.75 -7.30
C ALA A 77 0.03 28.98 -6.81
N ASN A 78 -0.91 28.04 -7.05
CA ASN A 78 -2.32 28.17 -6.65
C ASN A 78 -2.97 26.82 -6.29
N VAL A 79 -2.28 26.00 -5.51
CA VAL A 79 -2.78 24.68 -5.12
C VAL A 79 -3.09 24.69 -3.62
N ASP A 80 -4.34 24.41 -3.27
CA ASP A 80 -4.75 24.21 -1.88
C ASP A 80 -4.46 22.75 -1.48
N THR A 81 -3.89 22.54 -0.29
CA THR A 81 -3.68 21.20 0.26
C THR A 81 -4.88 20.80 1.11
N THR A 82 -5.59 19.75 0.70
CA THR A 82 -6.74 19.21 1.44
C THR A 82 -6.42 17.81 1.95
N ALA A 83 -6.67 17.56 3.24
CA ALA A 83 -6.54 16.24 3.84
C ALA A 83 -7.90 15.53 3.95
N HIS A 84 -7.94 14.27 3.53
CA HIS A 84 -9.11 13.40 3.64
C HIS A 84 -8.76 12.15 4.44
N SER A 85 -9.50 11.88 5.51
CA SER A 85 -9.29 10.70 6.36
C SER A 85 -10.41 9.68 6.19
N PHE A 86 -10.04 8.46 5.81
CA PHE A 86 -10.91 7.31 5.93
C PHE A 86 -10.69 6.63 7.28
N ILE A 87 -11.70 6.69 8.15
CA ILE A 87 -11.66 6.11 9.51
C ILE A 87 -12.38 4.76 9.51
N PHE A 88 -11.74 3.74 10.09
CA PHE A 88 -12.28 2.39 10.14
C PHE A 88 -12.02 1.70 11.49
N THR A 89 -12.77 0.65 11.81
CA THR A 89 -12.63 -0.13 13.06
C THR A 89 -12.22 -1.59 12.82
N ASN A 90 -12.11 -2.00 11.56
CA ASN A 90 -11.63 -3.31 11.12
C ASN A 90 -10.86 -3.16 9.80
N HIS A 91 -9.97 -4.11 9.53
CA HIS A 91 -9.07 -4.09 8.38
C HIS A 91 -9.01 -5.48 7.71
N PRO A 92 -8.94 -5.59 6.37
CA PRO A 92 -8.95 -6.88 5.66
C PRO A 92 -7.82 -7.84 6.08
N VAL A 93 -6.65 -7.28 6.41
CA VAL A 93 -5.43 -8.03 6.74
C VAL A 93 -5.15 -8.05 8.25
N VAL A 94 -5.46 -6.97 8.98
CA VAL A 94 -5.06 -6.82 10.38
C VAL A 94 -6.17 -7.33 11.27
N ARG A 95 -5.88 -8.37 12.06
CA ARG A 95 -6.85 -9.05 12.93
C ARG A 95 -6.78 -8.59 14.39
N THR A 96 -5.70 -7.95 14.80
CA THR A 96 -5.55 -7.38 16.14
C THR A 96 -6.61 -6.30 16.36
N LYS A 97 -7.24 -6.29 17.53
CA LYS A 97 -8.22 -5.26 17.89
C LYS A 97 -7.51 -3.92 18.10
N PHE A 98 -7.98 -2.89 17.43
CA PHE A 98 -7.53 -1.51 17.58
C PHE A 98 -8.72 -0.60 17.88
N ILE A 99 -8.48 0.59 18.43
CA ILE A 99 -9.54 1.59 18.73
C ILE A 99 -10.15 2.08 17.41
N LYS A 100 -9.26 2.51 16.52
CA LYS A 100 -9.56 3.03 15.19
C LYS A 100 -8.33 2.91 14.31
N GLY A 101 -8.54 2.71 13.03
CA GLY A 101 -7.54 2.84 12.00
C GLY A 101 -7.87 4.02 11.10
N HIS A 102 -6.84 4.57 10.50
CA HIS A 102 -6.89 5.73 9.65
C HIS A 102 -6.15 5.44 8.36
N PHE A 103 -6.78 5.78 7.24
CA PHE A 103 -6.11 5.90 5.96
C PHE A 103 -6.29 7.35 5.49
N ASP A 104 -5.26 8.14 5.73
CA ASP A 104 -5.25 9.57 5.46
C ASP A 104 -4.62 9.82 4.08
N PHE A 105 -5.22 10.73 3.33
CA PHE A 105 -4.78 11.16 2.00
C PHE A 105 -4.60 12.67 2.00
N GLU A 106 -3.43 13.13 1.60
CA GLU A 106 -3.19 14.54 1.31
C GLU A 106 -3.34 14.76 -0.18
N THR A 107 -4.02 15.85 -0.53
CA THR A 107 -4.36 16.14 -1.91
C THR A 107 -4.03 17.58 -2.26
N TYR A 108 -3.57 17.75 -3.50
CA TYR A 108 -3.43 19.02 -4.16
C TYR A 108 -4.72 19.28 -4.96
N GLU A 109 -5.48 20.28 -4.54
CA GLU A 109 -6.69 20.72 -5.20
C GLU A 109 -6.41 22.00 -6.00
N SER A 110 -6.69 21.96 -7.30
CA SER A 110 -6.71 23.15 -8.15
C SER A 110 -8.11 23.33 -8.71
N LYS A 111 -8.57 24.59 -8.84
CA LYS A 111 -9.91 24.91 -9.35
C LYS A 111 -10.19 24.40 -10.77
N LYS A 112 -9.16 23.98 -11.51
CA LYS A 112 -9.25 23.55 -12.91
C LYS A 112 -8.85 22.09 -13.11
N GLU A 113 -8.31 21.41 -12.10
CA GLU A 113 -7.71 20.08 -12.24
C GLU A 113 -8.32 19.07 -11.26
N LYS A 114 -8.03 17.79 -11.52
CA LYS A 114 -8.48 16.68 -10.66
C LYS A 114 -7.63 16.69 -9.38
N PRO A 115 -8.20 16.36 -8.21
CA PRO A 115 -7.42 16.26 -6.98
C PRO A 115 -6.29 15.24 -7.17
N LEU A 116 -5.07 15.67 -6.87
CA LEU A 116 -3.87 14.84 -6.99
C LEU A 116 -3.45 14.38 -5.60
N ILE A 117 -3.22 13.09 -5.41
CA ILE A 117 -2.73 12.58 -4.12
C ILE A 117 -1.24 12.90 -4.01
N SER A 118 -0.90 13.76 -3.06
CA SER A 118 0.48 14.16 -2.76
C SER A 118 1.16 13.21 -1.78
N ASN A 119 0.36 12.67 -0.85
CA ASN A 119 0.83 11.78 0.20
C ASN A 119 -0.32 10.92 0.74
N TRP A 120 0.00 9.81 1.38
CA TRP A 120 -0.96 9.02 2.14
C TRP A 120 -0.31 8.32 3.31
N SER A 121 -1.08 8.07 4.36
CA SER A 121 -0.60 7.34 5.53
C SER A 121 -1.65 6.38 6.07
N LEU A 122 -1.22 5.16 6.40
CA LEU A 122 -2.05 4.14 7.04
C LEU A 122 -1.53 3.90 8.45
N TYR A 123 -2.40 4.02 9.45
CA TYR A 123 -2.04 3.69 10.83
C TYR A 123 -3.21 3.15 11.66
N PHE A 124 -2.85 2.44 12.72
CA PHE A 124 -3.77 1.82 13.68
C PHE A 124 -3.48 2.37 15.08
N CYS A 125 -4.53 2.77 15.81
CA CYS A 125 -4.43 3.37 17.15
C CYS A 125 -4.81 2.37 18.26
N PHE A 126 -4.06 2.38 19.35
CA PHE A 126 -4.22 1.49 20.50
C PHE A 126 -4.12 2.28 21.82
N ASP A 127 -4.87 1.88 22.85
CA ASP A 127 -4.81 2.48 24.18
C ASP A 127 -3.74 1.80 25.06
N ASN A 128 -3.11 0.74 24.56
CA ASN A 128 -2.05 0.05 25.30
C ASN A 128 -0.94 -0.43 24.36
N TYR A 129 0.28 -0.45 24.90
CA TYR A 129 1.48 -0.77 24.17
C TYR A 129 1.53 -2.24 23.73
N ASN A 130 0.99 -3.14 24.54
CA ASN A 130 1.04 -4.58 24.27
C ASN A 130 0.22 -4.94 23.02
N ASP A 131 -0.98 -4.40 22.85
CA ASP A 131 -1.82 -4.59 21.67
C ASP A 131 -1.17 -3.97 20.43
N ALA A 132 -0.51 -2.81 20.59
CA ALA A 132 0.24 -2.19 19.52
C ALA A 132 1.45 -3.04 19.08
N ILE A 133 2.19 -3.63 20.03
CA ILE A 133 3.24 -4.63 19.75
C ILE A 133 2.66 -5.84 19.03
N VAL A 134 1.56 -6.41 19.53
CA VAL A 134 0.93 -7.59 18.93
C VAL A 134 0.51 -7.30 17.49
N CYS A 135 -0.02 -6.11 17.23
CA CYS A 135 -0.33 -5.65 15.86
C CYS A 135 0.95 -5.56 15.01
N PHE A 136 1.97 -4.84 15.47
CA PHE A 136 3.24 -4.69 14.77
C PHE A 136 3.85 -6.05 14.40
N ASP A 137 3.98 -6.95 15.38
CA ASP A 137 4.55 -8.28 15.19
C ASP A 137 3.69 -9.15 14.27
N SER A 138 2.36 -8.99 14.33
CA SER A 138 1.45 -9.70 13.42
C SER A 138 1.64 -9.26 11.98
N ILE A 139 1.71 -7.95 11.71
CA ILE A 139 1.97 -7.45 10.35
C ILE A 139 3.35 -7.89 9.88
N TYR A 140 4.38 -7.73 10.72
CA TYR A 140 5.74 -8.18 10.42
C TYR A 140 5.78 -9.66 10.02
N LYS A 141 5.14 -10.54 10.79
CA LYS A 141 5.09 -11.99 10.51
C LYS A 141 4.40 -12.35 9.20
N ILE A 142 3.45 -11.54 8.72
CA ILE A 142 2.80 -11.78 7.42
C ILE A 142 3.77 -11.44 6.28
N PHE A 143 4.56 -10.37 6.41
CA PHE A 143 5.51 -9.94 5.36
C PHE A 143 6.84 -10.67 5.39
N GLU A 144 7.32 -11.07 6.57
CA GLU A 144 8.62 -11.72 6.76
C GLU A 144 8.90 -12.90 5.80
N PRO A 145 8.00 -13.90 5.64
CA PRO A 145 8.27 -15.04 4.74
C PRO A 145 8.27 -14.66 3.26
N LEU A 146 7.70 -13.50 2.90
CA LEU A 146 7.67 -12.98 1.53
C LEU A 146 8.87 -12.07 1.22
N SER A 147 9.72 -11.81 2.22
CA SER A 147 10.82 -10.86 2.14
C SER A 147 12.15 -11.56 1.88
N LYS A 148 12.97 -10.98 1.01
CA LYS A 148 14.34 -11.42 0.75
C LYS A 148 15.36 -10.68 1.62
N ASP A 149 15.07 -9.44 2.00
CA ASP A 149 15.88 -8.64 2.90
C ASP A 149 14.98 -7.95 3.94
N LYS A 150 15.48 -7.80 5.15
CA LYS A 150 14.74 -7.27 6.31
C LYS A 150 15.65 -6.73 7.38
N VAL A 151 15.21 -5.64 8.01
CA VAL A 151 15.87 -5.04 9.18
C VAL A 151 14.82 -4.70 10.21
N ASN A 152 15.11 -4.96 11.49
CA ASN A 152 14.27 -4.59 12.62
C ASN A 152 15.14 -3.95 13.68
N PHE A 153 14.82 -2.72 14.09
CA PHE A 153 15.63 -1.94 15.00
C PHE A 153 14.78 -0.95 15.80
N THR A 154 15.35 -0.44 16.88
CA THR A 154 14.73 0.60 17.70
C THR A 154 15.54 1.89 17.57
N ARG A 155 14.87 3.02 17.33
CA ARG A 155 15.49 4.35 17.26
C ARG A 155 14.53 5.40 17.82
N ASN A 156 15.01 6.28 18.71
CA ASN A 156 14.22 7.38 19.29
C ASN A 156 12.87 6.91 19.89
N ASN A 157 12.88 5.83 20.68
CA ASN A 157 11.67 5.18 21.23
C ASN A 157 10.67 4.66 20.18
N ARG A 158 11.09 4.52 18.93
CA ARG A 158 10.30 3.93 17.85
C ARG A 158 10.85 2.55 17.53
N ARG A 159 9.96 1.57 17.38
CA ARG A 159 10.33 0.26 16.83
C ARG A 159 10.03 0.28 15.34
N ILE A 160 11.04 0.01 14.52
CA ILE A 160 10.97 0.13 13.06
C ILE A 160 11.33 -1.23 12.45
N ALA A 161 10.50 -1.70 11.53
CA ALA A 161 10.84 -2.83 10.67
C ALA A 161 10.72 -2.44 9.21
N GLN A 162 11.74 -2.79 8.43
CA GLN A 162 11.77 -2.61 6.99
C GLN A 162 11.87 -3.97 6.32
N LEU A 163 11.00 -4.24 5.34
CA LEU A 163 10.90 -5.52 4.66
C LEU A 163 10.79 -5.32 3.14
N THR A 164 11.50 -6.11 2.35
CA THR A 164 11.42 -6.04 0.88
C THR A 164 11.50 -7.42 0.23
N ASN A 165 10.84 -7.58 -0.92
CA ASN A 165 11.00 -8.75 -1.78
C ASN A 165 12.20 -8.65 -2.75
N ASN A 166 12.98 -7.57 -2.66
CA ASN A 166 14.25 -7.37 -3.38
C ASN A 166 15.45 -7.85 -2.55
N SER A 167 16.60 -8.04 -3.21
CA SER A 167 17.84 -8.45 -2.55
C SER A 167 18.44 -7.40 -1.61
N LYS A 168 17.97 -6.15 -1.69
CA LYS A 168 18.40 -5.04 -0.84
C LYS A 168 17.22 -4.12 -0.57
N ILE A 169 17.11 -3.66 0.67
CA ILE A 169 16.18 -2.59 1.04
C ILE A 169 16.53 -1.31 0.25
N SER A 170 15.51 -0.74 -0.39
CA SER A 170 15.55 0.58 -1.01
C SER A 170 14.31 1.36 -0.61
N ASP A 171 14.42 2.68 -0.59
CA ASP A 171 13.31 3.56 -0.22
C ASP A 171 12.07 3.34 -1.10
N THR A 172 12.24 2.99 -2.38
CA THR A 172 11.12 2.88 -3.33
C THR A 172 10.40 1.52 -3.35
N ASN A 173 10.97 0.48 -2.72
CA ASN A 173 10.40 -0.86 -2.76
C ASN A 173 10.62 -1.59 -1.42
N CYS A 174 10.18 -0.97 -0.34
CA CYS A 174 10.15 -1.58 0.98
C CYS A 174 8.82 -1.27 1.67
N VAL A 175 8.36 -2.23 2.49
CA VAL A 175 7.38 -1.97 3.53
C VAL A 175 8.13 -1.44 4.74
N GLU A 176 7.66 -0.34 5.31
CA GLU A 176 8.11 0.18 6.59
C GLU A 176 6.96 0.09 7.61
N LEU A 177 7.23 -0.58 8.73
CA LEU A 177 6.37 -0.62 9.90
C LEU A 177 7.00 0.23 10.99
N VAL A 178 6.23 1.12 11.60
CA VAL A 178 6.71 1.96 12.70
C VAL A 178 5.72 1.90 13.85
N LEU A 179 6.17 1.42 15.00
CA LEU A 179 5.45 1.53 16.27
C LEU A 179 6.01 2.73 17.05
N VAL A 180 5.12 3.64 17.44
CA VAL A 180 5.45 4.85 18.21
C VAL A 180 4.42 5.10 19.31
N ASP A 181 4.84 5.85 20.32
CA ASP A 181 3.95 6.54 21.25
C ASP A 181 3.31 7.76 20.55
N ASP A 182 2.05 8.06 20.87
CA ASP A 182 1.31 9.19 20.32
C ASP A 182 1.55 10.42 21.20
N ASP A 183 2.59 11.18 20.88
CA ASP A 183 3.06 12.33 21.69
C ASP A 183 1.97 13.40 21.97
N LEU A 184 0.85 13.40 21.24
CA LEU A 184 -0.25 14.36 21.41
C LEU A 184 -1.34 13.91 22.40
N LEU A 185 -1.45 12.60 22.63
CA LEU A 185 -2.47 12.00 23.50
C LEU A 185 -1.75 10.94 24.33
N GLU A 186 -1.35 11.32 25.54
CA GLU A 186 -0.69 10.43 26.51
C GLU A 186 -1.42 9.06 26.57
N ASP A 187 -0.62 7.98 26.65
CA ASP A 187 -1.07 6.59 26.71
C ASP A 187 -1.75 6.04 25.43
N ARG A 188 -1.47 6.62 24.26
CA ARG A 188 -1.89 6.05 22.97
C ARG A 188 -0.72 5.65 22.11
N TYR A 189 -0.87 4.53 21.40
CA TYR A 189 0.17 3.97 20.55
C TYR A 189 -0.33 3.89 19.11
N LYS A 190 0.59 4.14 18.17
CA LYS A 190 0.31 4.04 16.73
C LYS A 190 1.23 3.05 16.07
N VAL A 191 0.64 2.18 15.24
CA VAL A 191 1.37 1.34 14.28
C VAL A 191 1.14 1.91 12.89
N TYR A 192 2.16 2.50 12.30
CA TYR A 192 2.16 2.97 10.92
C TYR A 192 2.57 1.87 9.96
N PHE A 193 1.95 1.87 8.80
CA PHE A 193 2.30 1.04 7.64
C PHE A 193 2.56 1.96 6.45
N GLN A 194 3.72 1.81 5.82
CA GLN A 194 4.09 2.50 4.60
C GLN A 194 4.70 1.52 3.59
N TYR A 195 4.57 1.82 2.30
CA TYR A 195 5.20 1.06 1.23
C TYR A 195 5.74 2.02 0.19
N GLY A 196 7.06 2.02 0.00
CA GLY A 196 7.75 3.05 -0.74
C GLY A 196 7.76 4.38 0.02
N ARG A 197 8.92 5.03 0.10
CA ARG A 197 9.02 6.45 0.47
C ARG A 197 8.87 7.27 -0.79
N HIS A 198 7.82 8.08 -0.83
CA HIS A 198 7.71 9.17 -1.77
C HIS A 198 8.59 10.30 -1.23
N TYR A 199 9.82 10.44 -1.75
CA TYR A 199 10.59 11.65 -1.53
C TYR A 199 9.78 12.84 -2.09
N GLN A 200 9.20 13.65 -1.23
CA GLN A 200 9.21 15.09 -1.49
C GLN A 200 10.62 15.52 -1.11
N ASN A 201 11.40 15.94 -2.10
CA ASN A 201 12.71 16.53 -1.84
C ASN A 201 12.48 17.73 -0.91
N ASP A 202 13.11 17.72 0.27
CA ASP A 202 13.37 18.93 1.05
C ASP A 202 14.25 19.90 0.23
#